data_AF-A0A841JPI2-F1
#
_entry.id   AF-A0A841JPI2-F1
#
_cell.length_a   1.000
_cell.length_b   1.000
_cell.length_c   1.000
_cell.angle_alpha   90.00
_cell.angle_beta   90.00
_cell.angle_gamma   90.00
#
_symmetry.space_group_name_H-M   'P 1'
#
loop_
_entity.id
_entity.type
_entity.pdbx_description
1 polymer ?
#
loop_
_entity_poly.entity_id
_entity_poly.type
_entity_poly.pdbx_seq_one_letter_code
_entity_poly.pdbx_strand_id
1 'polypeptide(L)'
;MIGQSALFLIVVSIVVLCLLVVAFYSLRRARRSTEGSWESILQRLVLVDRNGIEDIALDIIDTAGKRRTDDDSFMMEAKEIWTLVGGWKGLNALEANCLVLIDLAFYLQQLYPEAFAVTQQLRLSAREIEWQISRLKIAEKTGKLDGTITMYGQHAIATYYLMTRRLLDLYAQLHSPMLPQLQKVL
;
A
#
# COMPACT_ATOMS: atom_id res chain seq x y z
N MET A 1 -27.19 42.19 7.40
CA MET A 1 -27.33 40.91 8.11
C MET A 1 -27.50 39.83 7.06
N ILE A 2 -26.49 38.98 6.85
CA ILE A 2 -26.65 37.79 6.01
C ILE A 2 -27.62 36.87 6.75
N GLY A 3 -28.81 36.63 6.21
CA GLY A 3 -29.83 35.81 6.85
C GLY A 3 -29.33 34.38 7.07
N GLN A 4 -29.71 33.75 8.17
CA GLN A 4 -29.32 32.38 8.50
C GLN A 4 -29.60 31.39 7.34
N SER A 5 -30.65 31.64 6.56
CA SER A 5 -30.99 30.88 5.35
C SER A 5 -29.92 30.97 4.25
N ALA A 6 -29.24 32.11 4.11
CA ALA A 6 -28.18 32.30 3.12
C ALA A 6 -26.90 31.56 3.53
N LEU A 7 -26.55 31.53 4.82
CA LEU A 7 -25.42 30.73 5.33
C LEU A 7 -25.66 29.23 5.14
N PHE A 8 -26.89 28.76 5.41
CA PHE A 8 -27.26 27.36 5.19
C PHE A 8 -27.08 26.94 3.72
N LEU A 9 -27.55 27.75 2.77
CA LEU A 9 -27.40 27.47 1.34
C LEU A 9 -25.94 27.43 0.88
N ILE A 10 -25.07 28.28 1.45
CA ILE A 10 -23.63 28.28 1.16
C ILE A 10 -23.00 26.97 1.64
N VAL A 11 -23.28 26.53 2.87
CA VAL A 11 -22.72 25.29 3.42
C VAL A 11 -23.18 24.07 2.61
N VAL A 12 -24.47 23.98 2.28
CA VAL A 12 -25.00 22.89 1.44
C VAL A 12 -24.33 22.88 0.07
N SER A 13 -24.14 24.04 -0.55
CA SER A 13 -23.46 24.16 -1.85
C SER A 13 -22.01 23.67 -1.77
N ILE A 14 -21.29 24.00 -0.70
CA ILE A 14 -19.91 23.52 -0.48
C ILE A 14 -19.89 22.00 -0.32
N VAL A 15 -20.79 21.44 0.50
CA VAL A 15 -20.86 19.99 0.71
C VAL A 15 -21.19 19.25 -0.58
N VAL A 16 -22.18 19.73 -1.35
CA VAL A 16 -22.54 19.15 -2.64
C VAL A 16 -21.37 19.24 -3.63
N LEU A 17 -20.66 20.37 -3.68
CA LEU A 17 -19.48 20.53 -4.52
C LEU A 17 -18.38 19.55 -4.11
N CYS A 18 -18.10 19.39 -2.81
CA CYS A 18 -17.14 18.41 -2.31
C CYS A 18 -17.54 16.98 -2.68
N LEU A 19 -18.82 16.62 -2.52
CA LEU A 19 -19.32 15.30 -2.90
C LEU A 19 -19.22 15.06 -4.42
N LEU A 20 -19.52 16.06 -5.24
CA LEU A 20 -19.37 15.98 -6.69
C LEU A 20 -17.91 15.82 -7.11
N VAL A 21 -16.98 16.53 -6.47
CA VAL A 21 -15.54 16.37 -6.72
C VAL A 21 -15.08 14.97 -6.34
N VAL A 22 -15.49 14.44 -5.19
CA VAL A 22 -15.16 13.08 -4.74
C VAL A 22 -15.76 12.05 -5.70
N ALA A 23 -17.03 12.19 -6.07
CA ALA A 23 -17.72 11.30 -7.00
C ALA A 23 -17.09 11.34 -8.40
N PHE A 24 -16.73 12.52 -8.90
CA PHE A 24 -16.03 12.68 -10.17
C PHE A 24 -14.64 12.02 -10.12
N TYR A 25 -13.91 12.19 -9.03
CA TYR A 25 -12.60 11.56 -8.84
C TYR A 25 -12.71 10.04 -8.75
N SER A 26 -13.71 9.51 -8.04
CA SER A 26 -13.96 8.07 -7.94
C SER A 26 -14.41 7.46 -9.26
N LEU A 27 -15.27 8.15 -10.02
CA LEU A 27 -15.73 7.71 -11.34
C LEU A 27 -14.61 7.77 -12.37
N ARG A 28 -13.76 8.81 -12.34
CA ARG A 28 -12.59 8.90 -13.20
C ARG A 28 -11.56 7.82 -12.89
N ARG A 29 -11.36 7.51 -11.61
CA ARG A 29 -10.54 6.37 -11.16
C ARG A 29 -11.14 5.04 -11.60
N ALA A 30 -12.45 4.86 -11.46
CA ALA A 30 -13.16 3.67 -11.91
C ALA A 30 -13.04 3.48 -13.43
N ARG A 31 -13.26 4.54 -14.23
CA ARG A 31 -13.11 4.51 -15.71
C ARG A 31 -11.67 4.27 -16.16
N ARG A 32 -10.67 4.86 -15.47
CA ARG A 32 -9.26 4.52 -15.73
C ARG A 32 -8.93 3.06 -15.40
N SER A 33 -9.65 2.44 -14.47
CA SER A 33 -9.47 1.01 -14.15
C SER A 33 -10.20 0.07 -15.11
N THR A 34 -11.17 0.54 -15.90
CA THR A 34 -11.92 -0.29 -16.86
C THR A 34 -11.23 -0.43 -18.23
N GLU A 35 -10.24 0.43 -18.55
CA GLU A 35 -9.49 0.37 -19.82
C GLU A 35 -8.00 0.02 -19.66
N GLY A 36 -7.50 -0.09 -18.42
CA GLY A 36 -6.13 -0.54 -18.19
C GLY A 36 -6.04 -2.05 -18.36
N SER A 37 -5.40 -2.52 -19.44
CA SER A 37 -5.03 -3.93 -19.56
C SER A 37 -4.16 -4.34 -18.36
N TRP A 38 -4.18 -5.61 -17.97
CA TRP A 38 -3.40 -6.11 -16.84
C TRP A 38 -1.90 -5.71 -16.95
N GLU A 39 -1.37 -5.68 -18.17
CA GLU A 39 0.00 -5.23 -18.48
C GLU A 39 0.23 -3.75 -18.13
N SER A 40 -0.75 -2.89 -18.41
CA SER A 40 -0.67 -1.46 -18.07
C SER A 40 -0.67 -1.21 -16.57
N ILE A 41 -1.34 -2.07 -15.79
CA ILE A 41 -1.29 -2.03 -14.32
C ILE A 41 0.11 -2.47 -13.87
N LEU A 42 0.62 -3.57 -14.42
CA LEU A 42 1.94 -4.10 -14.08
C LEU A 42 3.08 -3.12 -14.38
N GLN A 43 3.01 -2.39 -15.50
CA GLN A 43 4.01 -1.40 -15.90
C GLN A 43 4.14 -0.21 -14.93
N ARG A 44 3.14 0.03 -14.08
CA ARG A 44 3.19 1.07 -13.04
C ARG A 44 3.99 0.65 -11.80
N LEU A 45 4.37 -0.63 -11.71
CA LEU A 45 5.12 -1.14 -10.58
C LEU A 45 6.55 -0.60 -10.62
N VAL A 46 6.95 0.05 -9.54
CA VAL A 46 8.30 0.60 -9.36
C VAL A 46 9.21 -0.51 -8.83
N LEU A 47 10.38 -0.65 -9.44
CA LEU A 47 11.40 -1.62 -8.98
C LEU A 47 11.85 -1.28 -7.55
N VAL A 48 11.86 -2.30 -6.70
CA VAL A 48 12.32 -2.27 -5.30
C VAL A 48 13.21 -3.48 -5.04
N ASP A 49 14.11 -3.37 -4.06
CA ASP A 49 14.94 -4.50 -3.65
C ASP A 49 14.11 -5.51 -2.85
N ARG A 50 13.73 -6.61 -3.51
CA ARG A 50 12.85 -7.63 -2.93
C ARG A 50 13.53 -8.40 -1.82
N ASN A 51 14.82 -8.68 -1.97
CA ASN A 51 15.58 -9.42 -0.97
C ASN A 51 15.71 -8.55 0.29
N GLY A 52 16.06 -7.26 0.12
CA GLY A 52 16.08 -6.32 1.24
C GLY A 52 14.72 -6.17 1.94
N ILE A 53 13.62 -6.13 1.19
CA ILE A 53 12.26 -6.09 1.77
C ILE A 53 11.95 -7.37 2.55
N GLU A 54 12.27 -8.53 1.99
CA GLU A 54 12.05 -9.83 2.62
C GLU A 54 12.88 -9.96 3.90
N ASP A 55 14.17 -9.62 3.87
CA ASP A 55 15.05 -9.67 5.04
C ASP A 55 14.52 -8.77 6.17
N ILE A 56 14.13 -7.53 5.85
CA ILE A 56 13.55 -6.60 6.83
C ILE A 56 12.22 -7.12 7.39
N ALA A 57 11.37 -7.70 6.54
CA ALA A 57 10.09 -8.24 6.96
C ALA A 57 10.29 -9.43 7.91
N LEU A 58 11.13 -10.39 7.51
CA LEU A 58 11.36 -11.63 8.25
C LEU A 58 12.11 -11.43 9.58
N ASP A 59 12.72 -10.26 9.81
CA ASP A 59 13.23 -9.85 11.12
C ASP A 59 12.11 -9.67 12.17
N ILE A 60 10.87 -9.38 11.75
CA ILE A 60 9.75 -9.15 12.67
C ILE A 60 8.54 -10.06 12.48
N ILE A 61 8.42 -10.73 11.33
CA ILE A 61 7.36 -11.69 11.04
C ILE A 61 7.93 -13.05 10.64
N ASP A 62 7.22 -14.12 10.98
CA ASP A 62 7.56 -15.48 10.57
C ASP A 62 7.13 -15.74 9.11
N THR A 63 7.45 -16.93 8.60
CA THR A 63 7.06 -17.34 7.24
C THR A 63 5.56 -17.46 7.02
N ALA A 64 4.77 -17.54 8.10
CA ALA A 64 3.31 -17.53 8.08
C ALA A 64 2.71 -16.11 8.20
N GLY A 65 3.56 -15.08 8.33
CA GLY A 65 3.17 -13.68 8.46
C GLY A 65 2.68 -13.29 9.85
N LYS A 66 2.98 -14.09 10.89
CA LYS A 66 2.71 -13.75 12.28
C LYS A 66 3.91 -13.05 12.89
N ARG A 67 3.65 -12.17 13.85
CA ARG A 67 4.71 -11.48 14.59
C ARG A 67 5.61 -12.50 15.29
N ARG A 68 6.92 -12.38 15.10
CA ARG A 68 7.92 -13.17 15.82
C ARG A 68 7.97 -12.78 17.29
N THR A 69 8.17 -13.77 18.13
CA THR A 69 8.30 -13.61 19.59
C THR A 69 9.56 -14.28 20.14
N ASP A 70 10.42 -14.79 19.24
CA ASP A 70 11.69 -15.38 19.59
C ASP A 70 12.75 -14.30 19.87
N ASP A 71 13.83 -14.72 20.55
CA ASP A 71 14.92 -13.84 20.99
C ASP A 71 15.71 -13.24 19.83
N ASP A 72 15.55 -13.75 18.60
CA ASP A 72 16.20 -13.29 17.38
C ASP A 72 15.31 -12.32 16.55
N SER A 73 14.23 -11.81 17.14
CA SER A 73 13.34 -10.83 16.48
C SER A 73 13.76 -9.38 16.77
N PHE A 74 13.51 -8.49 15.81
CA PHE A 74 13.86 -7.05 15.90
C PHE A 74 15.37 -6.80 16.03
N MET A 75 16.19 -7.60 15.36
CA MET A 75 17.66 -7.50 15.43
C MET A 75 18.23 -6.43 14.50
N MET A 76 17.48 -6.04 13.47
CA MET A 76 17.98 -5.08 12.48
C MET A 76 18.12 -3.66 13.02
N GLU A 77 19.26 -3.05 12.75
CA GLU A 77 19.52 -1.66 13.12
C GLU A 77 18.85 -0.67 12.15
N ALA A 78 18.56 0.54 12.65
CA ALA A 78 17.95 1.62 11.86
C ALA A 78 18.68 1.91 10.53
N LYS A 79 20.01 1.94 10.57
CA LYS A 79 20.85 2.23 9.40
C LYS A 79 20.82 1.09 8.38
N GLU A 80 20.75 -0.14 8.85
CA GLU A 80 20.63 -1.34 8.01
C GLU A 80 19.29 -1.34 7.29
N ILE A 81 18.18 -1.17 8.02
CA ILE A 81 16.82 -1.05 7.46
C ILE A 81 16.77 0.08 6.41
N TRP A 82 17.32 1.25 6.74
CA TRP A 82 17.33 2.41 5.84
C TRP A 82 18.11 2.14 4.54
N THR A 83 19.20 1.39 4.63
CA THR A 83 20.05 1.07 3.48
C THR A 83 19.36 0.02 2.59
N LEU A 84 18.88 -1.07 3.20
CA LEU A 84 18.21 -2.17 2.49
C LEU A 84 16.93 -1.72 1.79
N VAL A 85 16.13 -0.85 2.43
CA VAL A 85 14.94 -0.31 1.76
C VAL A 85 15.30 0.65 0.63
N GLY A 86 16.51 1.23 0.62
CA GLY A 86 16.91 2.27 -0.34
C GLY A 86 16.46 3.68 0.06
N GLY A 87 16.32 3.92 1.36
CA GLY A 87 15.87 5.17 1.97
C GLY A 87 14.51 5.64 1.46
N TRP A 88 14.34 6.96 1.31
CA TRP A 88 13.08 7.56 0.85
C TRP A 88 12.63 7.10 -0.52
N LYS A 89 13.57 6.85 -1.44
CA LYS A 89 13.23 6.36 -2.77
C LYS A 89 12.52 5.01 -2.67
N GLY A 90 13.04 4.13 -1.81
CA GLY A 90 12.41 2.86 -1.46
C GLY A 90 11.03 3.01 -0.87
N LEU A 91 10.92 3.75 0.24
CA LEU A 91 9.65 3.94 0.95
C LEU A 91 8.56 4.53 0.04
N ASN A 92 8.89 5.52 -0.78
CA ASN A 92 7.94 6.09 -1.74
C ASN A 92 7.58 5.11 -2.86
N ALA A 93 8.50 4.24 -3.28
CA ALA A 93 8.21 3.16 -4.21
C ALA A 93 7.26 2.12 -3.60
N LEU A 94 7.42 1.77 -2.32
CA LEU A 94 6.48 0.89 -1.60
C LEU A 94 5.07 1.51 -1.56
N GLU A 95 4.97 2.78 -1.18
CA GLU A 95 3.70 3.54 -1.13
C GLU A 95 3.01 3.55 -2.52
N ALA A 96 3.77 3.82 -3.59
CA ALA A 96 3.25 3.79 -4.96
C ALA A 96 2.82 2.36 -5.38
N ASN A 97 3.63 1.36 -5.07
CA ASN A 97 3.35 -0.04 -5.40
C ASN A 97 2.11 -0.57 -4.68
N CYS A 98 1.80 -0.11 -3.47
CA CYS A 98 0.57 -0.49 -2.76
C CYS A 98 -0.69 -0.23 -3.60
N LEU A 99 -0.73 0.90 -4.32
CA LEU A 99 -1.84 1.24 -5.21
C LEU A 99 -1.91 0.28 -6.40
N VAL A 100 -0.75 -0.12 -6.94
CA VAL A 100 -0.66 -1.10 -8.03
C VAL A 100 -1.16 -2.47 -7.57
N LEU A 101 -0.78 -2.93 -6.37
CA LEU A 101 -1.25 -4.20 -5.80
C LEU A 101 -2.78 -4.21 -5.61
N ILE A 102 -3.35 -3.09 -5.15
CA ILE A 102 -4.82 -2.94 -5.05
C ILE A 102 -5.47 -3.00 -6.41
N ASP A 103 -4.91 -2.32 -7.42
CA ASP A 103 -5.45 -2.31 -8.78
C ASP A 103 -5.36 -3.72 -9.40
N LEU A 104 -4.29 -4.48 -9.14
CA LEU A 104 -4.15 -5.88 -9.58
C LEU A 104 -5.16 -6.83 -8.90
N ALA A 105 -5.42 -6.65 -7.61
CA ALA A 105 -6.45 -7.42 -6.90
C ALA A 105 -7.86 -7.05 -7.39
N PHE A 106 -8.10 -5.76 -7.62
CA PHE A 106 -9.37 -5.28 -8.16
C PHE A 106 -9.62 -5.75 -9.59
N TYR A 107 -8.59 -5.78 -10.44
CA TYR A 107 -8.68 -6.38 -11.76
C TYR A 107 -9.15 -7.84 -11.67
N LEU A 108 -8.55 -8.62 -10.77
CA LEU A 108 -8.95 -10.01 -10.56
C LEU A 108 -10.35 -10.12 -9.95
N GLN A 109 -10.76 -9.20 -9.08
CA GLN A 109 -12.10 -9.11 -8.51
C GLN A 109 -13.21 -8.95 -9.57
N GLN A 110 -12.92 -8.27 -10.68
CA GLN A 110 -13.89 -8.14 -11.78
C GLN A 110 -14.18 -9.49 -12.46
N LEU A 111 -13.20 -10.40 -12.43
CA LEU A 111 -13.30 -11.74 -13.01
C LEU A 111 -13.77 -12.78 -11.97
N TYR A 112 -13.38 -12.60 -10.71
CA TYR A 112 -13.55 -13.54 -9.59
C TYR A 112 -14.04 -12.79 -8.35
N PRO A 113 -15.35 -12.80 -8.05
CA PRO A 113 -15.92 -12.07 -6.91
C PRO A 113 -15.29 -12.42 -5.55
N GLU A 114 -14.78 -13.64 -5.38
CA GLU A 114 -14.06 -14.11 -4.20
C GLU A 114 -12.80 -13.27 -3.85
N ALA A 115 -12.21 -12.59 -4.83
CA ALA A 115 -11.08 -11.69 -4.62
C ALA A 115 -11.46 -10.39 -3.89
N PHE A 116 -12.76 -10.14 -3.62
CA PHE A 116 -13.21 -8.94 -2.92
C PHE A 116 -12.57 -8.80 -1.54
N ALA A 117 -12.54 -9.88 -0.75
CA ALA A 117 -12.00 -9.84 0.62
C ALA A 117 -10.51 -9.44 0.62
N VAL A 118 -9.72 -10.04 -0.26
CA VAL A 118 -8.30 -9.71 -0.43
C VAL A 118 -8.13 -8.26 -0.89
N THR A 119 -8.93 -7.80 -1.84
CA THR A 119 -8.88 -6.41 -2.33
C THR A 119 -9.14 -5.40 -1.20
N GLN A 120 -10.11 -5.66 -0.32
CA GLN A 120 -10.36 -4.79 0.83
C GLN A 120 -9.24 -4.84 1.86
N GLN A 121 -8.69 -6.03 2.12
CA GLN A 121 -7.56 -6.19 3.02
C GLN A 121 -6.34 -5.42 2.52
N LEU A 122 -6.03 -5.48 1.22
CA LEU A 122 -4.95 -4.70 0.62
C LEU A 122 -5.18 -3.18 0.76
N ARG A 123 -6.42 -2.71 0.63
CA ARG A 123 -6.76 -1.30 0.86
C ARG A 123 -6.51 -0.86 2.31
N LEU A 124 -6.80 -1.71 3.29
CA LEU A 124 -6.51 -1.42 4.69
C LEU A 124 -5.01 -1.40 4.95
N SER A 125 -4.27 -2.40 4.46
CA SER A 125 -2.81 -2.46 4.56
C SER A 125 -2.12 -1.26 3.89
N ALA A 126 -2.61 -0.80 2.74
CA ALA A 126 -2.06 0.39 2.09
C ALA A 126 -2.24 1.67 2.92
N ARG A 127 -3.39 1.85 3.59
CA ARG A 127 -3.61 3.00 4.49
C ARG A 127 -2.71 2.92 5.72
N GLU A 128 -2.49 1.71 6.23
CA GLU A 128 -1.53 1.50 7.31
C GLU A 128 -0.14 1.93 6.89
N ILE A 129 0.34 1.47 5.73
CA ILE A 129 1.64 1.88 5.16
C ILE A 129 1.73 3.39 4.96
N GLU A 130 0.71 4.02 4.38
CA GLU A 130 0.64 5.49 4.20
C GLU A 130 0.78 6.22 5.54
N TRP A 131 0.09 5.74 6.58
CA TRP A 131 0.18 6.30 7.92
C TRP A 131 1.59 6.14 8.51
N GLN A 132 2.19 4.94 8.41
CA GLN A 132 3.54 4.67 8.91
C GLN A 132 4.58 5.56 8.21
N ILE A 133 4.53 5.65 6.88
CA ILE A 133 5.43 6.49 6.07
C ILE A 133 5.24 7.97 6.40
N SER A 134 4.00 8.42 6.61
CA SER A 134 3.72 9.79 7.03
C SER A 134 4.37 10.13 8.38
N ARG A 135 4.41 9.18 9.31
CA ARG A 135 5.11 9.34 10.59
C ARG A 135 6.63 9.45 10.42
N LEU A 136 7.21 8.67 9.51
CA LEU A 136 8.63 8.81 9.15
C LEU A 136 8.94 10.19 8.56
N LYS A 137 8.06 10.72 7.69
CA LYS A 137 8.24 12.05 7.06
C LYS A 137 8.24 13.15 8.13
N ILE A 138 7.49 12.99 9.21
CA ILE A 138 7.49 13.90 10.37
C ILE A 138 8.74 13.71 11.22
N ALA A 139 9.18 12.48 11.44
CA ALA A 139 10.37 12.16 12.22
C ALA A 139 11.66 12.72 11.58
N GLU A 140 11.77 12.66 10.26
CA GLU A 140 12.89 13.28 9.54
C GLU A 140 12.96 14.79 9.79
N LYS A 141 11.83 15.50 9.66
CA LYS A 141 11.75 16.95 9.92
C LYS A 141 12.12 17.34 11.35
N THR A 142 12.02 16.41 12.29
CA THR A 142 12.32 16.62 13.71
C THR A 142 13.65 16.00 14.15
N GLY A 143 14.44 15.45 13.22
CA GLY A 143 15.73 14.83 13.50
C GLY A 143 15.67 13.51 14.28
N LYS A 144 14.54 12.81 14.25
CA LYS A 144 14.27 11.58 15.02
C LYS A 144 14.09 10.33 14.14
N LEU A 145 14.62 10.37 12.92
CA LEU A 145 14.40 9.32 11.92
C LEU A 145 14.92 7.95 12.38
N ASP A 146 16.13 7.90 12.95
CA ASP A 146 16.80 6.64 13.32
C ASP A 146 15.99 5.79 14.31
N GLY A 147 15.42 6.40 15.35
CA GLY A 147 14.56 5.66 16.29
C GLY A 147 13.17 5.34 15.73
N THR A 148 12.73 6.06 14.70
CA THR A 148 11.38 5.91 14.13
C THR A 148 11.36 4.88 13.01
N ILE A 149 12.46 4.68 12.28
CA ILE A 149 12.51 3.74 11.15
C ILE A 149 12.41 2.27 11.61
N THR A 150 13.01 1.90 12.74
CA THR A 150 12.89 0.56 13.32
C THR A 150 11.45 0.26 13.72
N MET A 151 10.72 1.26 14.23
CA MET A 151 9.32 1.07 14.62
C MET A 151 8.36 1.15 13.42
N TYR A 152 8.34 2.27 12.71
CA TYR A 152 7.33 2.55 11.67
C TYR A 152 7.75 2.04 10.29
N GLY A 153 9.04 2.15 9.95
CA GLY A 153 9.56 1.68 8.66
C GLY A 153 9.50 0.18 8.53
N GLN A 154 10.00 -0.53 9.54
CA GLN A 154 9.98 -1.99 9.55
C GLN A 154 8.56 -2.55 9.46
N HIS A 155 7.61 -1.97 10.20
CA HIS A 155 6.20 -2.36 10.09
C HIS A 155 5.62 -2.06 8.70
N ALA A 156 5.91 -0.89 8.11
CA ALA A 156 5.46 -0.57 6.75
C ALA A 156 6.00 -1.59 5.72
N ILE A 157 7.26 -1.97 5.84
CA ILE A 157 7.95 -2.90 4.94
C ILE A 157 7.38 -4.33 5.11
N ALA A 158 7.20 -4.80 6.35
CA ALA A 158 6.57 -6.09 6.61
C ALA A 158 5.12 -6.15 6.11
N THR A 159 4.34 -5.09 6.32
CA THR A 159 2.98 -5.00 5.80
C THR A 159 2.96 -5.03 4.27
N TYR A 160 3.91 -4.35 3.61
CA TYR A 160 4.06 -4.43 2.15
C TYR A 160 4.40 -5.84 1.68
N TYR A 161 5.36 -6.50 2.33
CA TYR A 161 5.72 -7.90 2.03
C TYR A 161 4.52 -8.85 2.19
N LEU A 162 3.69 -8.66 3.22
CA LEU A 162 2.47 -9.46 3.37
C LEU A 162 1.42 -9.14 2.30
N MET A 163 1.35 -7.90 1.82
CA MET A 163 0.48 -7.53 0.70
C MET A 163 0.90 -8.25 -0.59
N THR A 164 2.20 -8.32 -0.90
CA THR A 164 2.68 -9.02 -2.11
C THR A 164 2.40 -10.52 -2.02
N ARG A 165 2.68 -11.16 -0.87
CA ARG A 165 2.38 -12.59 -0.67
C ARG A 165 0.89 -12.91 -0.79
N ARG A 166 0.02 -12.13 -0.16
CA ARG A 166 -1.45 -12.32 -0.28
C ARG A 166 -1.93 -12.20 -1.71
N LEU A 167 -1.36 -11.27 -2.49
CA LEU A 167 -1.71 -11.13 -3.90
C LEU A 167 -1.24 -12.35 -4.71
N LEU A 168 -0.01 -12.81 -4.49
CA LEU A 168 0.52 -14.01 -5.13
C LEU A 168 -0.33 -15.25 -4.78
N ASP A 169 -0.69 -15.41 -3.51
CA ASP A 169 -1.54 -16.50 -3.03
C ASP A 169 -2.92 -16.46 -3.69
N LEU A 170 -3.51 -15.27 -3.84
CA LEU A 170 -4.78 -15.09 -4.53
C LEU A 170 -4.69 -15.52 -6.00
N TYR A 171 -3.64 -15.09 -6.72
CA TYR A 171 -3.42 -15.48 -8.12
C TYR A 171 -3.17 -16.99 -8.26
N ALA A 172 -2.49 -17.60 -7.30
CA ALA A 172 -2.25 -19.04 -7.25
C ALA A 172 -3.53 -19.84 -6.99
N GLN A 173 -4.33 -19.44 -5.99
CA GLN A 173 -5.61 -20.09 -5.67
C GLN A 173 -6.59 -20.08 -6.85
N LEU A 174 -6.60 -18.99 -7.61
CA LEU A 174 -7.44 -18.82 -8.79
C LEU A 174 -6.83 -19.42 -10.07
N HIS A 175 -5.70 -20.12 -9.97
CA HIS A 175 -4.97 -20.74 -11.09
C HIS A 175 -4.76 -19.75 -12.26
N SER A 176 -4.49 -18.49 -11.93
CA SER A 176 -4.43 -17.43 -12.92
C SER A 176 -3.22 -17.62 -13.85
N PRO A 177 -3.40 -17.55 -15.18
CA PRO A 177 -2.29 -17.65 -16.14
C PRO A 177 -1.28 -16.50 -16.02
N MET A 178 -1.65 -15.43 -15.31
CA MET A 178 -0.82 -14.24 -15.07
C MET A 178 0.17 -14.42 -13.90
N LEU A 179 0.03 -15.49 -13.10
CA LEU A 179 0.87 -15.74 -11.92
C LEU A 179 2.38 -15.78 -12.23
N PRO A 180 2.87 -16.47 -13.28
CA PRO A 180 4.32 -16.56 -13.51
C PRO A 180 4.97 -15.22 -13.80
N GLN A 181 4.25 -14.29 -14.43
CA GLN A 181 4.76 -12.96 -14.71
C GLN A 181 4.67 -12.08 -13.46
N LEU A 182 3.63 -12.24 -12.64
CA LEU A 182 3.53 -11.54 -11.35
C LEU A 182 4.67 -11.92 -10.40
N GLN A 183 5.00 -13.21 -10.28
CA GLN A 183 6.13 -13.70 -9.48
C GLN A 183 7.50 -13.18 -9.96
N LYS A 184 7.63 -12.83 -11.24
CA LYS A 184 8.87 -12.24 -11.75
C LYS A 184 9.01 -10.77 -11.37
N VAL A 185 7.91 -10.07 -11.09
CA VAL A 185 7.94 -8.62 -10.81
C VAL A 185 7.72 -8.25 -9.33
N LEU A 186 7.16 -9.17 -8.52
CA LEU A 186 7.02 -9.06 -7.06
C LEU A 186 8.06 -9.88 -6.32
#